data_AF-F2I2P0-F1
#
_entry.id   AF-F2I2P0-F1
#
_cell.length_a   1.000
_cell.length_b   1.000
_cell.length_c   1.000
_cell.angle_alpha   90.00
_cell.angle_beta   90.00
_cell.angle_gamma   90.00
#
_symmetry.space_group_name_H-M   'P 1'
#
loop_
_entity.id
_entity.type
_entity.pdbx_description
1 polymer ?
#
loop_
_entity_poly.entity_id
_entity_poly.type
_entity_poly.pdbx_seq_one_letter_code
_entity_poly.pdbx_strand_id
1 'polypeptide(L)'
;MQISEIEEKNLIQILEKICTYNINFFYFADSTGSLNPSRTKKITKTIKSYWKGDLGFHAHDNMGLAHKNLYTAIKYGVNMLDATILGMGRGPGNVKTLELLRYLNISHGCKYNVLPIKKLTFNSFTTLKNKYKWGTNKYYYLSGKYSIHPTYIQEILNSKNYSNKYILNIIEQLKKINARKFDPNNLDIIKNFYSSNGIGKWSPRNFFNKKNFLIIGGGNIIKENIEKFINLNKENLNVLVLNFHKSISEKLIDFRVSCHPLRITSELNIYKNKKAKLIVPISSLSPEIKNNFKKFNTFDYGLQIIPEKFKINTYGCILSAPLVLAYSLSVCAAANANKVFLTGFDSYKNTKTNFNNPTRKIILSFKKKYFKNKIKLSMLTKSGT
;
A
#
# COMPACT_ATOMS: atom_id res chain seq x y z
N MET A 1 -5.30 -26.56 6.42
CA MET A 1 -5.32 -25.30 5.62
C MET A 1 -3.99 -25.11 4.90
N GLN A 2 -3.88 -24.17 3.95
CA GLN A 2 -2.66 -23.89 3.16
C GLN A 2 -2.02 -25.14 2.54
N ILE A 3 -2.84 -26.02 1.99
CA ILE A 3 -2.39 -27.31 1.45
C ILE A 3 -1.41 -27.18 0.27
N SER A 4 -1.38 -26.01 -0.40
CA SER A 4 -0.42 -25.71 -1.46
C SER A 4 1.01 -25.57 -0.97
N GLU A 5 1.21 -25.32 0.32
CA GLU A 5 2.50 -25.01 0.92
C GLU A 5 3.11 -26.18 1.69
N ILE A 6 2.33 -27.25 1.90
CA ILE A 6 2.81 -28.43 2.62
C ILE A 6 3.62 -29.32 1.69
N GLU A 7 4.76 -29.79 2.19
CA GLU A 7 5.51 -30.86 1.54
C GLU A 7 4.80 -32.20 1.72
N GLU A 8 4.93 -33.08 0.74
CA GLU A 8 4.25 -34.38 0.71
C GLU A 8 4.59 -35.24 1.94
N LYS A 9 5.86 -35.24 2.36
CA LYS A 9 6.30 -35.94 3.58
C LYS A 9 5.56 -35.46 4.83
N ASN A 10 5.42 -34.15 4.99
CA ASN A 10 4.72 -33.56 6.14
C ASN A 10 3.22 -33.84 6.07
N LEU A 11 2.63 -33.86 4.87
CA LEU A 11 1.24 -34.25 4.69
C LEU A 11 1.00 -35.71 5.11
N ILE A 12 1.88 -36.63 4.72
CA ILE A 12 1.79 -38.05 5.11
C ILE A 12 1.85 -38.19 6.63
N GLN A 13 2.80 -37.54 7.30
CA GLN A 13 2.90 -37.58 8.77
C GLN A 13 1.65 -37.06 9.47
N ILE A 14 1.00 -36.03 8.91
CA ILE A 14 -0.27 -35.51 9.43
C ILE A 14 -1.39 -36.54 9.22
N LEU A 15 -1.46 -37.16 8.05
CA LEU A 15 -2.48 -38.16 7.73
C LEU A 15 -2.37 -39.40 8.62
N GLU A 16 -1.16 -39.93 8.82
CA GLU A 16 -0.90 -41.05 9.73
C GLU A 16 -1.41 -40.75 11.14
N LYS A 17 -1.13 -39.55 11.67
CA LYS A 17 -1.65 -39.12 12.96
C LYS A 17 -3.17 -38.99 12.95
N ILE A 18 -3.75 -38.32 11.97
CA ILE A 18 -5.19 -38.08 11.86
C ILE A 18 -5.97 -39.41 11.85
N CYS A 19 -5.46 -40.43 11.16
CA CYS A 19 -6.10 -41.74 11.10
C CYS A 19 -6.13 -42.49 12.44
N THR A 20 -5.36 -42.06 13.45
CA THR A 20 -5.44 -42.63 14.82
C THR A 20 -6.57 -42.04 15.66
N TYR A 21 -7.17 -40.93 15.21
CA TYR A 21 -8.28 -40.28 15.91
C TYR A 21 -9.61 -40.69 15.30
N ASN A 22 -10.66 -40.70 16.13
CA ASN A 22 -12.03 -40.89 15.67
C ASN A 22 -12.60 -39.58 15.07
N ILE A 23 -12.23 -39.29 13.83
CA ILE A 23 -12.67 -38.11 13.08
C ILE A 23 -13.70 -38.55 12.03
N ASN A 24 -14.81 -37.82 11.88
CA ASN A 24 -15.82 -38.15 10.87
C ASN A 24 -15.42 -37.67 9.46
N PHE A 25 -14.86 -36.48 9.36
CA PHE A 25 -14.61 -35.78 8.10
C PHE A 25 -13.24 -35.12 8.09
N PHE A 26 -12.52 -35.23 6.98
CA PHE A 26 -11.26 -34.53 6.78
C PHE A 26 -11.41 -33.46 5.70
N TYR A 27 -10.90 -32.25 5.94
CA TYR A 27 -10.98 -31.14 5.00
C TYR A 27 -9.58 -30.57 4.70
N PHE A 28 -9.29 -30.34 3.42
CA PHE A 28 -8.11 -29.59 3.00
C PHE A 28 -8.51 -28.32 2.24
N ALA A 29 -7.67 -27.29 2.34
CA ALA A 29 -8.00 -25.96 1.82
C ALA A 29 -6.83 -25.31 1.07
N ASP A 30 -7.12 -24.82 -0.13
CA ASP A 30 -6.21 -23.97 -0.93
C ASP A 30 -6.36 -22.51 -0.52
N SER A 31 -5.84 -22.18 0.66
CA SER A 31 -6.07 -20.87 1.30
C SER A 31 -5.51 -19.68 0.52
N THR A 32 -4.46 -19.89 -0.28
CA THR A 32 -3.83 -18.85 -1.13
C THR A 32 -4.39 -18.84 -2.55
N GLY A 33 -5.21 -19.82 -2.93
CA GLY A 33 -5.74 -19.97 -4.29
C GLY A 33 -4.63 -20.23 -5.32
N SER A 34 -3.61 -20.98 -4.92
CA SER A 34 -2.35 -21.20 -5.66
C SER A 34 -2.24 -22.59 -6.30
N LEU A 35 -3.19 -23.50 -6.00
CA LEU A 35 -3.18 -24.82 -6.60
C LEU A 35 -3.55 -24.75 -8.09
N ASN A 36 -3.08 -25.77 -8.80
CA ASN A 36 -3.55 -26.10 -10.15
C ASN A 36 -4.11 -27.55 -10.15
N PRO A 37 -4.79 -27.98 -11.23
CA PRO A 37 -5.40 -29.31 -11.29
C PRO A 37 -4.42 -30.45 -11.08
N SER A 38 -3.20 -30.36 -11.60
CA SER A 38 -2.18 -31.41 -11.45
C SER A 38 -1.76 -31.59 -9.99
N ARG A 39 -1.46 -30.49 -9.29
CA ARG A 39 -1.14 -30.52 -7.85
C ARG A 39 -2.34 -30.99 -7.03
N THR A 40 -3.54 -30.52 -7.37
CA THR A 40 -4.79 -30.94 -6.68
C THR A 40 -4.98 -32.45 -6.79
N LYS A 41 -4.85 -33.02 -8.00
CA LYS A 41 -4.86 -34.48 -8.21
C LYS A 41 -3.86 -35.21 -7.32
N LYS A 42 -2.60 -34.75 -7.28
CA LYS A 42 -1.53 -35.40 -6.50
C LYS A 42 -1.87 -35.40 -5.00
N ILE A 43 -2.28 -34.24 -4.48
CA ILE A 43 -2.67 -34.06 -3.08
C ILE A 43 -3.87 -34.95 -2.74
N THR A 44 -4.95 -34.90 -3.53
CA THR A 44 -6.14 -35.70 -3.28
C THR A 44 -5.84 -37.20 -3.30
N LYS A 45 -5.04 -37.68 -4.26
CA LYS A 45 -4.62 -39.09 -4.32
C LYS A 45 -3.84 -39.51 -3.06
N THR A 46 -2.91 -38.66 -2.62
CA THR A 46 -2.13 -38.89 -1.40
C THR A 46 -3.04 -38.97 -0.19
N ILE A 47 -4.00 -38.04 -0.06
CA ILE A 47 -4.96 -38.08 1.06
C ILE A 47 -5.79 -39.36 1.00
N LYS A 48 -6.33 -39.75 -0.16
CA LYS A 48 -7.19 -40.95 -0.31
C LYS A 48 -6.45 -42.28 -0.13
N SER A 49 -5.11 -42.32 -0.24
CA SER A 49 -4.37 -43.55 0.09
C SER A 49 -4.42 -43.86 1.58
N TYR A 50 -4.45 -42.82 2.44
CA TYR A 50 -4.51 -42.96 3.91
C TYR A 50 -5.93 -42.80 4.47
N TRP A 51 -6.67 -41.78 4.03
CA TRP A 51 -8.00 -41.43 4.53
C TRP A 51 -9.11 -42.08 3.71
N LYS A 52 -9.94 -42.91 4.35
CA LYS A 52 -11.07 -43.61 3.72
C LYS A 52 -12.43 -42.96 3.95
N GLY A 53 -12.58 -42.12 4.98
CA GLY A 53 -13.81 -41.38 5.26
C GLY A 53 -14.12 -40.28 4.24
N ASP A 54 -15.15 -39.48 4.55
CA ASP A 54 -15.52 -38.37 3.66
C ASP A 54 -14.45 -37.29 3.67
N LEU A 55 -14.22 -36.75 2.49
CA LEU A 55 -13.12 -35.85 2.21
C LEU A 55 -13.69 -34.58 1.60
N GLY A 56 -13.38 -33.46 2.24
CA GLY A 56 -13.77 -32.14 1.80
C GLY A 56 -12.64 -31.31 1.21
N PHE A 57 -13.02 -30.44 0.27
CA PHE A 57 -12.09 -29.51 -0.34
C PHE A 57 -12.66 -28.09 -0.42
N HIS A 58 -11.86 -27.14 0.06
CA HIS A 58 -12.14 -25.71 -0.01
C HIS A 58 -11.14 -25.01 -0.96
N ALA A 59 -11.63 -24.48 -2.07
CA ALA A 59 -10.81 -23.82 -3.09
C ALA A 59 -11.09 -22.33 -3.21
N HIS A 60 -10.02 -21.52 -3.13
CA HIS A 60 -10.07 -20.08 -3.42
C HIS A 60 -9.71 -19.79 -4.88
N ASP A 61 -10.27 -18.70 -5.42
CA ASP A 61 -10.23 -18.42 -6.86
C ASP A 61 -9.13 -17.41 -7.27
N ASN A 62 -8.04 -17.29 -6.50
CA ASN A 62 -7.01 -16.29 -6.76
C ASN A 62 -6.43 -16.32 -8.17
N MET A 63 -6.16 -17.53 -8.68
CA MET A 63 -5.68 -17.73 -10.04
C MET A 63 -6.79 -18.02 -11.07
N GLY A 64 -8.07 -17.91 -10.69
CA GLY A 64 -9.20 -18.29 -11.55
C GLY A 64 -9.32 -19.81 -11.75
N LEU A 65 -8.78 -20.61 -10.83
CA LEU A 65 -8.70 -22.07 -10.93
C LEU A 65 -9.55 -22.80 -9.89
N ALA A 66 -10.33 -22.12 -9.05
CA ALA A 66 -11.07 -22.77 -7.95
C ALA A 66 -12.00 -23.88 -8.46
N HIS A 67 -12.80 -23.59 -9.49
CA HIS A 67 -13.68 -24.58 -10.11
C HIS A 67 -12.92 -25.76 -10.70
N LYS A 68 -11.83 -25.49 -11.45
CA LYS A 68 -11.02 -26.56 -12.08
C LYS A 68 -10.39 -27.46 -11.03
N ASN A 69 -9.89 -26.87 -9.94
CA ASN A 69 -9.32 -27.62 -8.82
C ASN A 69 -10.41 -28.44 -8.12
N LEU A 70 -11.59 -27.86 -7.84
CA LEU A 70 -12.69 -28.58 -7.21
C LEU A 70 -13.18 -29.76 -8.07
N TYR A 71 -13.40 -29.56 -9.37
CA TYR A 71 -13.82 -30.63 -10.26
C TYR A 71 -12.76 -31.74 -10.37
N THR A 72 -11.49 -31.36 -10.33
CA THR A 72 -10.40 -32.33 -10.26
C THR A 72 -10.43 -33.11 -8.96
N ALA A 73 -10.61 -32.44 -7.82
CA ALA A 73 -10.73 -33.06 -6.51
C ALA A 73 -11.91 -34.05 -6.46
N ILE A 74 -13.08 -33.68 -6.99
CA ILE A 74 -14.26 -34.57 -7.12
C ILE A 74 -13.88 -35.85 -7.88
N LYS A 75 -13.23 -35.72 -9.04
CA LYS A 75 -12.78 -36.86 -9.85
C LYS A 75 -11.86 -37.81 -9.08
N TYR A 76 -11.14 -37.33 -8.07
CA TYR A 76 -10.23 -38.14 -7.25
C TYR A 76 -10.81 -38.49 -5.86
N GLY A 77 -12.12 -38.35 -5.67
CA GLY A 77 -12.83 -38.91 -4.51
C GLY A 77 -13.07 -37.93 -3.36
N VAL A 78 -13.03 -36.61 -3.61
CA VAL A 78 -13.61 -35.60 -2.70
C VAL A 78 -15.12 -35.57 -2.88
N ASN A 79 -15.87 -35.61 -1.77
CA ASN A 79 -17.33 -35.65 -1.76
C ASN A 79 -17.99 -34.56 -0.91
N MET A 80 -17.21 -33.81 -0.13
CA MET A 80 -17.71 -32.60 0.56
C MET A 80 -17.14 -31.34 -0.13
N LEU A 81 -18.02 -30.44 -0.53
CA LEU A 81 -17.68 -29.38 -1.48
C LEU A 81 -18.11 -28.02 -0.94
N ASP A 82 -17.13 -27.11 -0.80
CA ASP A 82 -17.42 -25.74 -0.39
C ASP A 82 -17.64 -24.84 -1.61
N ALA A 83 -18.71 -24.06 -1.58
CA ALA A 83 -19.00 -23.04 -2.58
C ALA A 83 -19.85 -21.91 -1.98
N THR A 84 -19.77 -20.72 -2.59
CA THR A 84 -20.53 -19.54 -2.15
C THR A 84 -21.24 -18.85 -3.31
N ILE A 85 -22.30 -18.10 -3.02
CA ILE A 85 -23.07 -17.38 -4.04
C ILE A 85 -22.18 -16.32 -4.69
N LEU A 86 -22.11 -16.34 -6.03
CA LEU A 86 -21.21 -15.49 -6.82
C LEU A 86 -19.73 -15.56 -6.39
N GLY A 87 -19.33 -16.64 -5.70
CA GLY A 87 -17.98 -16.84 -5.20
C GLY A 87 -17.62 -15.87 -4.08
N MET A 88 -18.60 -15.26 -3.40
CA MET A 88 -18.33 -14.33 -2.30
C MET A 88 -17.45 -14.98 -1.22
N GLY A 89 -16.39 -14.31 -0.81
CA GLY A 89 -15.42 -14.85 0.15
C GLY A 89 -14.18 -13.95 0.26
N ARG A 90 -13.19 -14.41 1.03
CA ARG A 90 -11.91 -13.68 1.19
C ARG A 90 -11.24 -13.44 -0.16
N GLY A 91 -10.83 -12.20 -0.39
CA GLY A 91 -10.06 -11.80 -1.57
C GLY A 91 -10.86 -11.93 -2.88
N PRO A 92 -10.39 -12.74 -3.84
CA PRO A 92 -11.04 -12.89 -5.14
C PRO A 92 -12.24 -13.83 -5.10
N GLY A 93 -12.42 -14.58 -4.00
CA GLY A 93 -13.57 -15.43 -3.77
C GLY A 93 -13.29 -16.92 -3.75
N ASN A 94 -14.36 -17.70 -3.83
CA ASN A 94 -14.40 -19.16 -3.79
C ASN A 94 -15.08 -19.73 -5.05
N VAL A 95 -15.20 -21.06 -5.10
CA VAL A 95 -16.11 -21.74 -6.04
C VAL A 95 -17.51 -21.15 -5.94
N LYS A 96 -18.12 -20.88 -7.09
CA LYS A 96 -19.46 -20.32 -7.19
C LYS A 96 -20.53 -21.42 -7.12
N THR A 97 -21.49 -21.28 -6.21
CA THR A 97 -22.51 -22.30 -5.94
C THR A 97 -23.34 -22.65 -7.18
N LEU A 98 -23.77 -21.65 -7.96
CA LEU A 98 -24.64 -21.89 -9.12
C LEU A 98 -23.93 -22.75 -10.18
N GLU A 99 -22.68 -22.44 -10.48
CA GLU A 99 -21.84 -23.16 -11.43
C GLU A 99 -21.51 -24.58 -10.93
N LEU A 100 -21.25 -24.75 -9.63
CA LEU A 100 -21.05 -26.07 -9.04
C LEU A 100 -22.29 -26.96 -9.16
N LEU A 101 -23.48 -26.47 -8.79
CA LEU A 101 -24.71 -27.25 -8.87
C LEU A 101 -25.03 -27.65 -10.32
N ARG A 102 -24.83 -26.73 -11.27
CA ARG A 102 -24.98 -27.03 -12.71
C ARG A 102 -24.00 -28.12 -13.16
N TYR A 103 -22.75 -28.06 -12.73
CA TYR A 103 -21.75 -29.08 -13.01
C TYR A 103 -22.17 -30.45 -12.45
N LEU A 104 -22.64 -30.52 -11.20
CA LEU A 104 -23.10 -31.78 -10.59
C LEU A 104 -24.31 -32.36 -11.32
N ASN A 105 -25.28 -31.53 -11.71
CA ASN A 105 -26.42 -31.99 -12.50
C ASN A 105 -26.01 -32.58 -13.86
N ILE A 106 -25.11 -31.89 -14.58
CA ILE A 106 -24.68 -32.30 -15.93
C ILE A 106 -23.74 -33.51 -15.88
N SER A 107 -22.72 -33.46 -15.03
CA SER A 107 -21.61 -34.42 -15.05
C SER A 107 -21.81 -35.62 -14.13
N HIS A 108 -22.71 -35.53 -13.15
CA HIS A 108 -22.96 -36.59 -12.17
C HIS A 108 -24.45 -36.98 -12.07
N GLY A 109 -25.30 -36.47 -12.95
CA GLY A 109 -26.73 -36.81 -13.01
C GLY A 109 -27.53 -36.37 -11.77
N CYS A 110 -27.00 -35.45 -10.96
CA CYS A 110 -27.72 -34.92 -9.81
C CYS A 110 -28.96 -34.13 -10.26
N LYS A 111 -29.93 -33.95 -9.35
CA LYS A 111 -31.19 -33.24 -9.61
C LYS A 111 -31.36 -32.02 -8.70
N TYR A 112 -30.29 -31.23 -8.52
CA TYR A 112 -30.36 -30.01 -7.70
C TYR A 112 -31.23 -28.94 -8.39
N ASN A 113 -32.20 -28.38 -7.65
CA ASN A 113 -32.96 -27.22 -8.10
C ASN A 113 -32.11 -25.94 -7.98
N VAL A 114 -31.67 -25.41 -9.12
CA VAL A 114 -30.82 -24.21 -9.18
C VAL A 114 -31.59 -22.89 -9.16
N LEU A 115 -32.93 -22.92 -9.30
CA LEU A 115 -33.74 -21.70 -9.42
C LEU A 115 -33.63 -20.77 -8.20
N PRO A 116 -33.65 -21.24 -6.94
CA PRO A 116 -33.48 -20.36 -5.78
C PRO A 116 -32.12 -19.66 -5.78
N ILE A 117 -31.05 -20.39 -6.08
CA ILE A 117 -29.67 -19.84 -6.15
C ILE A 117 -29.54 -18.83 -7.30
N LYS A 118 -30.17 -19.13 -8.45
CA LYS A 118 -30.24 -18.22 -9.59
C LYS A 118 -30.93 -16.91 -9.21
N LYS A 119 -32.07 -16.97 -8.51
CA LYS A 119 -32.81 -15.79 -8.02
C LYS A 119 -32.00 -14.95 -7.04
N LEU A 120 -31.34 -15.58 -6.07
CA LEU A 120 -30.44 -14.90 -5.12
C LEU A 120 -29.28 -14.20 -5.83
N THR A 121 -28.72 -14.87 -6.85
CA THR A 121 -27.62 -14.35 -7.66
C THR A 121 -28.02 -13.07 -8.39
N PHE A 122 -29.13 -13.08 -9.14
CA PHE A 122 -29.54 -11.92 -9.95
C PHE A 122 -30.09 -10.75 -9.14
N ASN A 123 -30.67 -11.01 -7.97
CA ASN A 123 -31.26 -9.96 -7.14
C ASN A 123 -30.25 -9.39 -6.14
N SER A 124 -30.19 -9.97 -4.94
CA SER A 124 -29.46 -9.39 -3.81
C SER A 124 -27.94 -9.46 -3.99
N PHE A 125 -27.41 -10.59 -4.48
CA PHE A 125 -25.95 -10.79 -4.54
C PHE A 125 -25.27 -10.00 -5.66
N THR A 126 -25.92 -9.77 -6.80
CA THR A 126 -25.35 -8.90 -7.85
C THR A 126 -25.22 -7.47 -7.35
N THR A 127 -26.22 -6.95 -6.64
CA THR A 127 -26.16 -5.63 -5.99
C THR A 127 -25.01 -5.53 -4.99
N LEU A 128 -24.86 -6.54 -4.11
CA LEU A 128 -23.74 -6.61 -3.17
C LEU A 128 -22.39 -6.69 -3.91
N LYS A 129 -22.31 -7.44 -5.00
CA LYS A 129 -21.09 -7.58 -5.80
C LYS A 129 -20.67 -6.26 -6.43
N ASN A 130 -21.62 -5.51 -6.96
CA ASN A 130 -21.35 -4.19 -7.53
C ASN A 130 -20.90 -3.18 -6.45
N LYS A 131 -21.46 -3.28 -5.23
CA LYS A 131 -21.09 -2.45 -4.09
C LYS A 131 -19.69 -2.77 -3.55
N TYR A 132 -19.41 -4.04 -3.24
CA TYR A 132 -18.19 -4.48 -2.57
C TYR A 132 -17.08 -4.94 -3.52
N LYS A 133 -17.39 -5.10 -4.81
CA LYS A 133 -16.44 -5.38 -5.91
C LYS A 133 -15.53 -6.59 -5.67
N TRP A 134 -16.03 -7.64 -5.00
CA TRP A 134 -15.26 -8.88 -4.87
C TRP A 134 -15.13 -9.59 -6.22
N GLY A 135 -14.04 -10.35 -6.36
CA GLY A 135 -13.74 -11.08 -7.59
C GLY A 135 -12.26 -11.05 -7.94
N THR A 136 -11.91 -11.88 -8.92
CA THR A 136 -10.54 -11.98 -9.45
C THR A 136 -10.09 -10.67 -10.09
N ASN A 137 -8.83 -10.32 -9.88
CA ASN A 137 -8.15 -9.27 -10.62
C ASN A 137 -6.65 -9.63 -10.75
N LYS A 138 -5.90 -8.85 -11.52
CA LYS A 138 -4.48 -9.10 -11.77
C LYS A 138 -3.62 -9.17 -10.49
N TYR A 139 -3.98 -8.43 -9.43
CA TYR A 139 -3.24 -8.43 -8.17
C TYR A 139 -3.49 -9.70 -7.36
N TYR A 140 -4.74 -10.15 -7.32
CA TYR A 140 -5.07 -11.44 -6.72
C TYR A 140 -4.42 -12.60 -7.48
N TYR A 141 -4.39 -12.55 -8.81
CA TYR A 141 -3.67 -13.55 -9.61
C TYR A 141 -2.20 -13.63 -9.22
N LEU A 142 -1.50 -12.49 -9.12
CA LEU A 142 -0.11 -12.46 -8.68
C LEU A 142 0.06 -12.96 -7.24
N SER A 143 -0.87 -12.63 -6.34
CA SER A 143 -0.83 -13.15 -4.97
C SER A 143 -0.95 -14.67 -4.92
N GLY A 144 -1.86 -15.27 -5.71
CA GLY A 144 -1.98 -16.72 -5.81
C GLY A 144 -0.74 -17.36 -6.44
N LYS A 145 -0.23 -16.78 -7.53
CA LYS A 145 1.00 -17.24 -8.21
C LYS A 145 2.21 -17.28 -7.28
N TYR A 146 2.32 -16.31 -6.37
CA TYR A 146 3.45 -16.17 -5.44
C TYR A 146 3.14 -16.68 -4.02
N SER A 147 2.01 -17.37 -3.81
CA SER A 147 1.55 -17.83 -2.50
C SER A 147 1.51 -16.73 -1.43
N ILE A 148 1.26 -15.48 -1.81
CA ILE A 148 1.10 -14.35 -0.88
C ILE A 148 -0.30 -14.40 -0.25
N HIS A 149 -0.39 -14.11 1.04
CA HIS A 149 -1.68 -14.13 1.75
C HIS A 149 -2.67 -13.12 1.13
N PRO A 150 -3.90 -13.53 0.75
CA PRO A 150 -4.83 -12.67 0.02
C PRO A 150 -5.27 -11.40 0.76
N THR A 151 -5.17 -11.38 2.09
CA THR A 151 -5.50 -10.21 2.92
C THR A 151 -4.60 -9.02 2.60
N TYR A 152 -3.33 -9.23 2.23
CA TYR A 152 -2.45 -8.12 1.81
C TYR A 152 -3.06 -7.35 0.63
N ILE A 153 -3.55 -8.07 -0.38
CA ILE A 153 -4.16 -7.43 -1.56
C ILE A 153 -5.49 -6.76 -1.19
N GLN A 154 -6.29 -7.37 -0.32
CA GLN A 154 -7.54 -6.77 0.16
C GLN A 154 -7.28 -5.43 0.86
N GLU A 155 -6.33 -5.39 1.79
CA GLU A 155 -5.96 -4.17 2.51
C GLU A 155 -5.45 -3.10 1.54
N ILE A 156 -4.61 -3.46 0.57
CA ILE A 156 -4.08 -2.54 -0.44
C ILE A 156 -5.19 -2.00 -1.36
N LEU A 157 -6.17 -2.82 -1.73
CA LEU A 157 -7.27 -2.41 -2.61
C LEU A 157 -8.37 -1.62 -1.86
N ASN A 158 -8.55 -1.87 -0.56
CA ASN A 158 -9.48 -1.15 0.30
C ASN A 158 -8.92 0.21 0.75
N SER A 159 -7.60 0.32 0.86
CA SER A 159 -6.92 1.59 1.14
C SER A 159 -6.84 2.47 -0.12
N LYS A 160 -6.84 3.79 0.07
CA LYS A 160 -7.01 4.82 -0.99
C LYS A 160 -6.20 4.53 -2.27
N ASN A 161 -6.80 4.84 -3.43
CA ASN A 161 -6.29 4.78 -4.81
C ASN A 161 -4.75 4.76 -4.97
N TYR A 162 -4.13 3.61 -4.74
CA TYR A 162 -2.76 3.37 -5.13
C TYR A 162 -2.66 3.18 -6.64
N SER A 163 -1.58 3.67 -7.24
CA SER A 163 -1.32 3.43 -8.66
C SER A 163 -1.03 1.95 -8.90
N ASN A 164 -1.33 1.46 -10.10
CA ASN A 164 -1.06 0.06 -10.45
C ASN A 164 0.40 -0.33 -10.22
N LYS A 165 1.35 0.57 -10.53
CA LYS A 165 2.78 0.36 -10.31
C LYS A 165 3.14 0.20 -8.83
N TYR A 166 2.45 0.92 -7.94
CA TYR A 166 2.64 0.83 -6.49
C TYR A 166 2.23 -0.55 -5.97
N ILE A 167 1.05 -1.03 -6.36
CA ILE A 167 0.53 -2.33 -5.92
C ILE A 167 1.46 -3.46 -6.41
N LEU A 168 1.93 -3.38 -7.66
CA LEU A 168 2.87 -4.37 -8.21
C LEU A 168 4.20 -4.40 -7.45
N ASN A 169 4.76 -3.24 -7.09
CA ASN A 169 6.00 -3.21 -6.31
C ASN A 169 5.81 -3.83 -4.91
N ILE A 170 4.70 -3.55 -4.23
CA ILE A 170 4.39 -4.19 -2.94
C ILE A 170 4.33 -5.71 -3.10
N ILE A 171 3.65 -6.20 -4.14
CA ILE A 171 3.56 -7.64 -4.42
C ILE A 171 4.94 -8.27 -4.60
N GLU A 172 5.84 -7.63 -5.34
CA GLU A 172 7.21 -8.14 -5.51
C GLU A 172 8.01 -8.13 -4.19
N GLN A 173 7.78 -7.18 -3.28
CA GLN A 173 8.40 -7.21 -1.95
C GLN A 173 7.81 -8.31 -1.06
N LEU A 174 6.48 -8.46 -1.03
CA LEU A 174 5.78 -9.51 -0.30
C LEU A 174 6.21 -10.91 -0.76
N LYS A 175 6.46 -11.08 -2.07
CA LYS A 175 7.04 -12.28 -2.64
C LYS A 175 8.43 -12.57 -2.06
N LYS A 176 9.33 -11.58 -2.00
CA LYS A 176 10.71 -11.76 -1.48
C LYS A 176 10.74 -12.21 -0.03
N ILE A 177 9.81 -11.73 0.79
CA ILE A 177 9.73 -12.09 2.22
C ILE A 177 8.86 -13.34 2.47
N ASN A 178 8.43 -14.05 1.42
CA ASN A 178 7.55 -15.21 1.53
C ASN A 178 6.30 -14.95 2.40
N ALA A 179 5.57 -13.86 2.11
CA ALA A 179 4.42 -13.39 2.91
C ALA A 179 3.17 -14.29 2.81
N ARG A 180 3.28 -15.57 3.19
CA ARG A 180 2.24 -16.61 3.13
C ARG A 180 1.19 -16.46 4.23
N LYS A 181 1.56 -15.86 5.36
CA LYS A 181 0.66 -15.48 6.46
C LYS A 181 0.52 -13.97 6.49
N PHE A 182 -0.67 -13.49 6.85
CA PHE A 182 -0.87 -12.06 7.02
C PHE A 182 -0.27 -11.59 8.33
N ASP A 183 0.64 -10.63 8.22
CA ASP A 183 1.18 -9.80 9.28
C ASP A 183 1.03 -8.33 8.83
N PRO A 184 0.24 -7.51 9.55
CA PRO A 184 0.04 -6.10 9.21
C PRO A 184 1.36 -5.30 9.24
N ASN A 185 2.39 -5.72 9.99
CA ASN A 185 3.69 -5.05 9.98
C ASN A 185 4.41 -5.19 8.63
N ASN A 186 4.11 -6.24 7.86
CA ASN A 186 4.62 -6.38 6.50
C ASN A 186 3.93 -5.44 5.51
N LEU A 187 2.90 -4.68 5.90
CA LEU A 187 2.39 -3.55 5.11
C LEU A 187 3.18 -2.25 5.40
N ASP A 188 3.95 -2.18 6.49
CA ASP A 188 4.90 -1.08 6.81
C ASP A 188 6.18 -1.14 5.97
N ILE A 189 6.11 -1.61 4.72
CA ILE A 189 7.23 -1.74 3.76
C ILE A 189 7.93 -0.38 3.52
N ILE A 190 7.32 0.74 3.94
CA ILE A 190 7.95 2.06 4.10
C ILE A 190 9.32 1.95 4.82
N LYS A 191 9.44 1.09 5.85
CA LYS A 191 10.70 0.85 6.56
C LYS A 191 11.79 0.28 5.65
N ASN A 192 11.45 -0.62 4.71
CA ASN A 192 12.43 -1.20 3.78
C ASN A 192 12.90 -0.23 2.69
N PHE A 193 12.16 0.85 2.44
CA PHE A 193 12.66 1.91 1.56
C PHE A 193 13.69 2.82 2.23
N TYR A 194 13.74 2.83 3.57
CA TYR A 194 14.71 3.60 4.32
C TYR A 194 15.80 2.70 4.92
N SER A 195 17.04 2.83 4.45
CA SER A 195 18.13 1.89 4.74
C SER A 195 19.11 2.33 5.84
N SER A 196 18.93 3.52 6.45
CA SER A 196 19.96 4.13 7.30
C SER A 196 19.44 4.83 8.56
N ASN A 197 20.38 5.23 9.42
CA ASN A 197 20.18 5.94 10.69
C ASN A 197 19.58 7.37 10.55
N GLY A 198 19.05 7.73 9.38
CA GLY A 198 18.45 9.03 9.10
C GLY A 198 19.43 10.20 9.02
N ILE A 199 20.70 9.92 8.72
CA ILE A 199 21.76 10.94 8.58
C ILE A 199 22.03 11.16 7.09
N GLY A 200 21.86 12.40 6.63
CA GLY A 200 22.16 12.87 5.28
C GLY A 200 23.55 13.50 5.18
N LYS A 201 23.88 14.00 3.99
CA LYS A 201 25.18 14.65 3.69
C LYS A 201 25.14 16.17 3.72
N TRP A 202 23.96 16.78 3.84
CA TRP A 202 23.78 18.22 3.74
C TRP A 202 23.05 18.79 4.97
N SER A 203 23.51 19.97 5.41
CA SER A 203 22.96 20.74 6.52
C SER A 203 22.24 21.99 5.99
N PRO A 204 20.92 22.15 6.26
CA PRO A 204 20.17 23.34 5.85
C PRO A 204 20.75 24.66 6.38
N ARG A 205 21.37 24.63 7.55
CA ARG A 205 21.95 25.82 8.20
C ARG A 205 23.08 26.43 7.38
N ASN A 206 23.89 25.61 6.71
CA ASN A 206 25.06 26.08 5.96
C ASN A 206 24.66 26.89 4.72
N PHE A 207 23.41 26.76 4.26
CA PHE A 207 22.94 27.37 3.03
C PHE A 207 21.89 28.47 3.27
N PHE A 208 21.01 28.32 4.26
CA PHE A 208 19.83 29.18 4.43
C PHE A 208 19.75 29.95 5.74
N ASN A 209 20.85 30.08 6.48
CA ASN A 209 20.86 30.65 7.83
C ASN A 209 20.04 31.95 7.94
N LYS A 210 18.99 31.96 8.78
CA LYS A 210 18.09 33.09 9.03
C LYS A 210 17.31 33.65 7.82
N LYS A 211 17.21 32.92 6.71
CA LYS A 211 16.34 33.31 5.57
C LYS A 211 14.85 33.05 5.83
N ASN A 212 13.98 33.65 5.02
CA ASN A 212 12.56 33.31 5.00
C ASN A 212 12.27 32.18 4.01
N PHE A 213 11.19 31.45 4.25
CA PHE A 213 10.75 30.35 3.38
C PHE A 213 9.27 30.48 3.05
N LEU A 214 8.90 30.14 1.81
CA LEU A 214 7.52 29.89 1.40
C LEU A 214 7.38 28.42 1.01
N ILE A 215 6.53 27.68 1.72
CA ILE A 215 6.19 26.30 1.38
C ILE A 215 4.85 26.28 0.67
N ILE A 216 4.85 25.72 -0.54
CA ILE A 216 3.67 25.61 -1.41
C ILE A 216 3.27 24.15 -1.51
N GLY A 217 2.07 23.83 -1.02
CA GLY A 217 1.41 22.53 -1.21
C GLY A 217 0.58 22.47 -2.49
N GLY A 218 0.06 21.27 -2.80
CA GLY A 218 -0.72 21.01 -4.02
C GLY A 218 -2.21 21.37 -3.93
N GLY A 219 -2.66 22.09 -2.90
CA GLY A 219 -4.05 22.56 -2.78
C GLY A 219 -4.35 23.76 -3.68
N ASN A 220 -5.59 24.24 -3.63
CA ASN A 220 -6.01 25.40 -4.41
C ASN A 220 -5.22 26.64 -4.00
N ILE A 221 -4.51 27.25 -4.96
CA ILE A 221 -3.83 28.53 -4.80
C ILE A 221 -4.24 29.48 -5.92
N ILE A 222 -4.23 30.78 -5.64
CA ILE A 222 -4.37 31.81 -6.67
C ILE A 222 -2.96 32.12 -7.16
N LYS A 223 -2.61 31.57 -8.33
CA LYS A 223 -1.25 31.59 -8.87
C LYS A 223 -0.69 33.01 -8.91
N GLU A 224 -1.44 33.96 -9.44
CA GLU A 224 -1.03 35.35 -9.65
C GLU A 224 -0.63 36.03 -8.33
N ASN A 225 -1.40 35.80 -7.25
CA ASN A 225 -1.13 36.38 -5.95
C ASN A 225 0.14 35.81 -5.32
N ILE A 226 0.35 34.50 -5.46
CA ILE A 226 1.54 33.83 -4.92
C ILE A 226 2.78 34.24 -5.71
N GLU A 227 2.71 34.31 -7.03
CA GLU A 227 3.83 34.76 -7.86
C GLU A 227 4.18 36.24 -7.58
N LYS A 228 3.17 37.11 -7.41
CA LYS A 228 3.39 38.50 -6.98
C LYS A 228 4.08 38.57 -5.61
N PHE A 229 3.62 37.79 -4.64
CA PHE A 229 4.25 37.73 -3.31
C PHE A 229 5.71 37.28 -3.39
N ILE A 230 6.01 36.27 -4.20
CA ILE A 230 7.38 35.78 -4.40
C ILE A 230 8.26 36.90 -4.99
N ASN A 231 7.79 37.56 -6.05
CA ASN A 231 8.56 38.62 -6.71
C ASN A 231 8.87 39.81 -5.78
N LEU A 232 7.91 40.20 -4.93
CA LEU A 232 8.09 41.27 -3.94
C LEU A 232 9.12 40.92 -2.84
N ASN A 233 9.41 39.63 -2.63
CA ASN A 233 10.26 39.15 -1.53
C ASN A 233 11.50 38.38 -2.00
N LYS A 234 11.85 38.47 -3.30
CA LYS A 234 12.84 37.59 -3.96
C LYS A 234 14.22 37.53 -3.29
N GLU A 235 14.66 38.59 -2.63
CA GLU A 235 16.02 38.68 -2.06
C GLU A 235 16.21 37.89 -0.76
N ASN A 236 15.10 37.61 -0.06
CA ASN A 236 15.14 36.99 1.27
C ASN A 236 14.17 35.82 1.44
N LEU A 237 13.52 35.38 0.36
CA LEU A 237 12.53 34.29 0.39
C LEU A 237 13.02 33.11 -0.44
N ASN A 238 13.07 31.93 0.17
CA ASN A 238 13.30 30.67 -0.53
C ASN A 238 11.97 29.94 -0.76
N VAL A 239 11.68 29.61 -2.00
CA VAL A 239 10.42 28.96 -2.40
C VAL A 239 10.61 27.45 -2.48
N LEU A 240 9.93 26.75 -1.57
CA LEU A 240 9.90 25.29 -1.47
C LEU A 240 8.55 24.76 -2.00
N VAL A 241 8.57 24.02 -3.10
CA VAL A 241 7.37 23.36 -3.63
C VAL A 241 7.34 21.89 -3.24
N LEU A 242 6.23 21.43 -2.65
CA LEU A 242 6.10 20.06 -2.15
C LEU A 242 5.76 19.10 -3.29
N ASN A 243 6.65 18.15 -3.56
CA ASN A 243 6.56 17.23 -4.70
C ASN A 243 6.41 17.97 -6.04
N PHE A 244 5.97 17.24 -7.08
CA PHE A 244 5.60 17.86 -8.35
C PHE A 244 4.13 18.30 -8.38
N HIS A 245 3.91 19.58 -8.69
CA HIS A 245 2.66 20.15 -9.17
C HIS A 245 2.93 21.48 -9.89
N LYS A 246 2.03 21.86 -10.81
CA LYS A 246 2.15 23.05 -11.67
C LYS A 246 1.42 24.28 -11.08
N SER A 247 1.63 24.53 -9.80
CA SER A 247 0.88 25.59 -9.11
C SER A 247 1.42 26.99 -9.40
N ILE A 248 2.72 27.11 -9.70
CA ILE A 248 3.41 28.35 -10.06
C ILE A 248 4.43 28.10 -11.18
N SER A 249 4.97 29.16 -11.76
CA SER A 249 6.06 29.16 -12.74
C SER A 249 7.31 28.49 -12.19
N GLU A 250 7.92 27.59 -12.97
CA GLU A 250 9.16 26.88 -12.57
C GLU A 250 10.33 27.82 -12.29
N LYS A 251 10.34 29.03 -12.89
CA LYS A 251 11.40 30.03 -12.68
C LYS A 251 11.39 30.62 -11.25
N LEU A 252 10.26 30.51 -10.56
CA LEU A 252 10.05 31.03 -9.20
C LEU A 252 10.24 29.96 -8.13
N ILE A 253 10.65 28.74 -8.52
CA ILE A 253 10.84 27.60 -7.61
C ILE A 253 12.34 27.45 -7.34
N ASP A 254 12.75 27.76 -6.12
CA ASP A 254 14.15 27.54 -5.71
C ASP A 254 14.43 26.06 -5.50
N PHE A 255 13.53 25.36 -4.80
CA PHE A 255 13.68 23.93 -4.51
C PHE A 255 12.35 23.19 -4.57
N ARG A 256 12.42 21.95 -5.03
CA ARG A 256 11.35 20.97 -4.85
C ARG A 256 11.72 20.02 -3.71
N VAL A 257 10.77 19.76 -2.83
CA VAL A 257 10.99 18.91 -1.65
C VAL A 257 10.17 17.64 -1.79
N SER A 258 10.81 16.49 -1.66
CA SER A 258 10.12 15.21 -1.58
C SER A 258 10.85 14.29 -0.63
N CYS A 259 10.12 13.52 0.17
CA CYS A 259 10.73 12.54 1.07
C CYS A 259 10.22 11.13 0.84
N HIS A 260 9.00 10.97 0.31
CA HIS A 260 8.39 9.67 0.14
C HIS A 260 9.07 8.90 -1.01
N PRO A 261 9.67 7.72 -0.77
CA PRO A 261 10.52 7.00 -1.73
C PRO A 261 9.83 6.78 -3.08
N LEU A 262 8.57 6.36 -3.05
CA LEU A 262 7.81 6.07 -4.27
C LEU A 262 7.40 7.32 -5.05
N ARG A 263 7.19 8.45 -4.37
CA ARG A 263 6.85 9.72 -5.02
C ARG A 263 8.08 10.31 -5.70
N ILE A 264 9.21 10.24 -5.00
CA ILE A 264 10.54 10.53 -5.53
C ILE A 264 10.77 9.72 -6.82
N THR A 265 10.58 8.41 -6.80
CA THR A 265 10.76 7.55 -7.99
C THR A 265 9.78 7.89 -9.12
N SER A 266 8.51 8.16 -8.84
CA SER A 266 7.52 8.46 -9.89
C SER A 266 7.73 9.82 -10.57
N GLU A 267 8.29 10.78 -9.85
CA GLU A 267 8.47 12.16 -10.33
C GLU A 267 9.90 12.42 -10.83
N LEU A 268 10.80 11.43 -10.74
CA LEU A 268 12.23 11.55 -11.01
C LEU A 268 12.51 12.06 -12.44
N ASN A 269 11.83 11.51 -13.45
CA ASN A 269 11.97 11.98 -14.84
C ASN A 269 11.49 13.43 -15.02
N ILE A 270 10.44 13.83 -14.30
CA ILE A 270 9.90 15.19 -14.35
C ILE A 270 10.92 16.16 -13.76
N TYR A 271 11.49 15.82 -12.61
CA TYR A 271 12.53 16.64 -11.98
C TYR A 271 13.76 16.79 -12.88
N LYS A 272 14.13 15.73 -13.63
CA LYS A 272 15.28 15.72 -14.53
C LYS A 272 15.07 16.69 -15.68
N ASN A 273 13.91 16.60 -16.33
CA ASN A 273 13.54 17.45 -17.45
C ASN A 273 13.45 18.94 -17.06
N LYS A 274 13.05 19.22 -15.82
CA LYS A 274 12.93 20.58 -15.28
C LYS A 274 14.23 21.11 -14.66
N LYS A 275 15.31 20.31 -14.60
CA LYS A 275 16.56 20.65 -13.89
C LYS A 275 16.32 21.14 -12.46
N ALA A 276 15.33 20.56 -11.77
CA ALA A 276 14.91 21.02 -10.45
C ALA A 276 16.01 20.76 -9.41
N LYS A 277 16.23 21.73 -8.50
CA LYS A 277 17.01 21.51 -7.27
C LYS A 277 16.14 20.75 -6.27
N LEU A 278 16.60 19.59 -5.81
CA LEU A 278 15.80 18.69 -4.98
C LEU A 278 16.32 18.60 -3.55
N ILE A 279 15.44 18.81 -2.57
CA ILE A 279 15.70 18.45 -1.17
C ILE A 279 15.04 17.09 -0.89
N VAL A 280 15.86 16.06 -0.71
CA VAL A 280 15.46 14.65 -0.66
C VAL A 280 16.37 13.86 0.28
N PRO A 281 15.88 12.86 1.04
CA PRO A 281 16.70 12.13 2.00
C PRO A 281 17.45 10.97 1.35
N ILE A 282 18.30 11.26 0.37
CA ILE A 282 18.98 10.27 -0.50
C ILE A 282 19.76 9.23 0.31
N SER A 283 20.53 9.66 1.33
CA SER A 283 21.30 8.72 2.16
C SER A 283 20.42 7.87 3.06
N SER A 284 19.14 8.21 3.18
CA SER A 284 18.16 7.37 3.85
C SER A 284 17.50 6.39 2.90
N LEU A 285 17.53 6.56 1.58
CA LEU A 285 16.83 5.68 0.63
C LEU A 285 17.57 4.35 0.40
N SER A 286 16.86 3.34 -0.10
CA SER A 286 17.45 2.08 -0.54
C SER A 286 18.48 2.28 -1.68
N PRO A 287 19.49 1.41 -1.81
CA PRO A 287 20.52 1.53 -2.86
C PRO A 287 19.96 1.64 -4.28
N GLU A 288 18.87 0.92 -4.56
CA GLU A 288 18.15 0.93 -5.83
C GLU A 288 17.64 2.34 -6.19
N ILE A 289 17.04 3.05 -5.23
CA ILE A 289 16.52 4.40 -5.47
C ILE A 289 17.67 5.41 -5.51
N LYS A 290 18.66 5.27 -4.62
CA LYS A 290 19.83 6.15 -4.51
C LYS A 290 20.61 6.26 -5.82
N ASN A 291 20.76 5.16 -6.56
CA ASN A 291 21.49 5.14 -7.83
C ASN A 291 20.87 6.04 -8.91
N ASN A 292 19.57 6.37 -8.83
CA ASN A 292 18.91 7.26 -9.77
C ASN A 292 19.31 8.74 -9.61
N PHE A 293 20.00 9.10 -8.52
CA PHE A 293 20.35 10.48 -8.19
C PHE A 293 21.77 10.91 -8.61
N LYS A 294 22.58 10.03 -9.22
CA LYS A 294 23.99 10.30 -9.57
C LYS A 294 24.24 11.54 -10.45
N LYS A 295 23.22 12.05 -11.16
CA LYS A 295 23.30 13.21 -12.07
C LYS A 295 22.32 14.34 -11.72
N PHE A 296 21.90 14.46 -10.46
CA PHE A 296 20.93 15.46 -10.01
C PHE A 296 21.53 16.50 -9.07
N ASN A 297 21.05 17.74 -9.18
CA ASN A 297 21.32 18.77 -8.19
C ASN A 297 20.45 18.50 -6.95
N THR A 298 21.04 17.86 -5.95
CA THR A 298 20.33 17.35 -4.77
C THR A 298 20.96 17.81 -3.46
N PHE A 299 20.08 18.01 -2.49
CA PHE A 299 20.37 18.43 -1.13
C PHE A 299 19.90 17.31 -0.20
N ASP A 300 20.85 16.51 0.25
CA ASP A 300 20.63 15.28 1.00
C ASP A 300 20.47 15.54 2.50
N TYR A 301 19.24 15.78 2.95
CA TYR A 301 18.90 15.92 4.35
C TYR A 301 18.28 14.62 4.86
N GLY A 302 18.89 13.93 5.82
CA GLY A 302 18.47 12.57 6.20
C GLY A 302 17.05 12.49 6.78
N LEU A 303 16.44 11.32 6.67
CA LEU A 303 15.13 11.01 7.25
C LEU A 303 15.11 9.60 7.86
N GLN A 304 14.79 9.51 9.15
CA GLN A 304 14.46 8.26 9.81
C GLN A 304 12.96 8.21 10.13
N ILE A 305 12.34 7.04 9.93
CA ILE A 305 10.95 6.81 10.31
C ILE A 305 10.92 5.98 11.60
N ILE A 306 10.54 6.61 12.71
CA ILE A 306 10.34 5.94 14.00
C ILE A 306 8.96 6.34 14.53
N PRO A 307 8.04 5.38 14.77
CA PRO A 307 6.72 5.65 15.33
C PRO A 307 6.81 6.55 16.57
N GLU A 308 5.91 7.53 16.65
CA GLU A 308 5.75 8.45 17.80
C GLU A 308 6.98 9.31 18.17
N LYS A 309 8.10 9.15 17.46
CA LYS A 309 9.32 9.92 17.71
C LYS A 309 9.43 11.08 16.73
N PHE A 310 9.81 12.23 17.28
CA PHE A 310 9.99 13.43 16.49
C PHE A 310 11.21 14.25 16.97
N LYS A 311 12.24 14.31 16.12
CA LYS A 311 13.52 14.99 16.39
C LYS A 311 14.08 15.64 15.12
N ILE A 312 14.65 16.84 15.24
CA ILE A 312 15.33 17.55 14.16
C ILE A 312 16.80 17.67 14.55
N ASN A 313 17.70 17.27 13.65
CA ASN A 313 19.15 17.32 13.81
C ASN A 313 19.77 18.15 12.67
N THR A 314 21.07 18.38 12.73
CA THR A 314 21.80 19.17 11.73
C THR A 314 21.75 18.56 10.32
N TYR A 315 21.88 17.23 10.21
CA TYR A 315 21.97 16.50 8.94
C TYR A 315 20.76 15.61 8.64
N GLY A 316 19.66 15.75 9.39
CA GLY A 316 18.45 14.97 9.13
C GLY A 316 17.41 15.10 10.24
N CYS A 317 16.29 14.40 10.06
CA CYS A 317 15.23 14.35 11.06
C CYS A 317 14.66 12.95 11.28
N ILE A 318 14.01 12.78 12.43
CA ILE A 318 13.23 11.60 12.79
C ILE A 318 11.76 12.01 12.77
N LEU A 319 10.95 11.35 11.96
CA LEU A 319 9.50 11.56 11.84
C LEU A 319 8.74 10.26 12.10
N SER A 320 7.47 10.37 12.47
CA SER A 320 6.58 9.20 12.62
C SER A 320 6.13 8.61 11.29
N ALA A 321 6.17 9.39 10.21
CA ALA A 321 5.79 8.98 8.86
C ALA A 321 6.49 9.89 7.81
N PRO A 322 6.68 9.42 6.57
CA PRO A 322 7.34 10.17 5.49
C PRO A 322 6.43 11.24 4.88
N LEU A 323 5.95 12.17 5.72
CA LEU A 323 5.07 13.26 5.33
C LEU A 323 5.89 14.47 4.87
N VAL A 324 5.77 14.82 3.58
CA VAL A 324 6.63 15.83 2.96
C VAL A 324 6.52 17.21 3.61
N LEU A 325 5.35 17.61 4.13
CA LEU A 325 5.21 18.87 4.86
C LEU A 325 6.03 18.86 6.16
N ALA A 326 5.96 17.77 6.94
CA ALA A 326 6.73 17.64 8.18
C ALA A 326 8.24 17.62 7.87
N TYR A 327 8.63 16.95 6.79
CA TYR A 327 10.02 16.94 6.34
C TYR A 327 10.50 18.35 5.91
N SER A 328 9.72 19.09 5.11
CA SER A 328 10.05 20.47 4.73
C SER A 328 10.13 21.43 5.92
N LEU A 329 9.20 21.32 6.88
CA LEU A 329 9.26 22.11 8.12
C LEU A 329 10.50 21.74 8.95
N SER A 330 10.95 20.48 8.91
CA SER A 330 12.19 20.04 9.58
C SER A 330 13.42 20.69 8.94
N VAL A 331 13.44 20.81 7.61
CA VAL A 331 14.49 21.53 6.86
C VAL A 331 14.51 23.00 7.26
N CYS A 332 13.37 23.70 7.27
CA CYS A 332 13.30 25.11 7.68
C CYS A 332 13.75 25.33 9.14
N ALA A 333 13.38 24.41 10.04
CA ALA A 333 13.80 24.47 11.43
C ALA A 333 15.30 24.24 11.60
N ALA A 334 15.87 23.24 10.92
CA ALA A 334 17.33 23.00 10.91
C ALA A 334 18.10 24.17 10.29
N ALA A 335 17.52 24.86 9.31
CA ALA A 335 18.06 26.08 8.71
C ALA A 335 18.04 27.31 9.63
N ASN A 336 17.38 27.22 10.80
CA ASN A 336 17.13 28.37 11.67
C ASN A 336 16.42 29.51 10.92
N ALA A 337 15.37 29.17 10.17
CA ALA A 337 14.58 30.11 9.39
C ALA A 337 14.06 31.28 10.24
N ASN A 338 14.00 32.48 9.68
CA ASN A 338 13.38 33.62 10.39
C ASN A 338 11.85 33.53 10.35
N LYS A 339 11.31 33.32 9.14
CA LYS A 339 9.86 33.18 8.91
C LYS A 339 9.55 32.10 7.89
N VAL A 340 8.49 31.34 8.13
CA VAL A 340 7.96 30.33 7.22
C VAL A 340 6.51 30.69 6.86
N PHE A 341 6.24 30.80 5.56
CA PHE A 341 4.91 31.00 4.99
C PHE A 341 4.41 29.68 4.42
N LEU A 342 3.12 29.38 4.59
CA LEU A 342 2.48 28.18 4.05
C LEU A 342 1.32 28.59 3.12
N THR A 343 1.23 28.00 1.94
CA THR A 343 0.07 28.14 1.04
C THR A 343 -0.22 26.82 0.30
N GLY A 344 -1.41 26.68 -0.28
CA GLY A 344 -1.84 25.44 -0.93
C GLY A 344 -2.27 24.36 0.06
N PHE A 345 -2.74 24.78 1.24
CA PHE A 345 -3.30 23.94 2.30
C PHE A 345 -4.72 24.39 2.67
N ASP A 346 -5.48 24.94 1.71
CA ASP A 346 -6.78 25.59 1.96
C ASP A 346 -7.97 24.61 2.06
N SER A 347 -7.86 23.40 1.48
CA SER A 347 -8.85 22.32 1.68
C SER A 347 -8.93 21.80 3.13
N TYR A 348 -8.26 22.46 4.06
CA TYR A 348 -8.10 22.06 5.46
C TYR A 348 -8.82 23.03 6.44
N LYS A 349 -9.45 24.11 5.94
CA LYS A 349 -10.23 25.08 6.76
C LYS A 349 -11.66 24.62 7.04
N ASN A 350 -12.30 23.86 6.15
CA ASN A 350 -13.63 23.32 6.44
C ASN A 350 -13.51 22.09 7.33
N THR A 351 -13.64 22.29 8.64
CA THR A 351 -14.78 21.79 9.40
C THR A 351 -14.54 21.99 10.89
N LYS A 352 -15.57 22.51 11.58
CA LYS A 352 -15.72 22.40 13.04
C LYS A 352 -15.80 20.93 13.54
N THR A 353 -15.51 19.93 12.70
CA THR A 353 -15.71 18.49 12.96
C THR A 353 -14.47 17.61 12.76
N ASN A 354 -13.25 18.13 12.56
CA ASN A 354 -12.07 17.27 12.35
C ASN A 354 -10.86 17.59 13.24
N PHE A 355 -10.93 17.19 14.51
CA PHE A 355 -9.76 17.09 15.42
C PHE A 355 -8.68 16.11 14.92
N ASN A 356 -8.98 15.26 13.94
CA ASN A 356 -8.07 14.24 13.41
C ASN A 356 -7.31 14.64 12.13
N ASN A 357 -7.26 15.92 11.75
CA ASN A 357 -6.52 16.34 10.57
C ASN A 357 -4.98 16.24 10.76
N PRO A 358 -4.29 15.32 10.05
CA PRO A 358 -2.86 15.07 10.26
C PRO A 358 -1.99 16.29 9.92
N THR A 359 -2.37 17.10 8.93
CA THR A 359 -1.65 18.34 8.57
C THR A 359 -1.70 19.37 9.71
N ARG A 360 -2.86 19.54 10.35
CA ARG A 360 -3.03 20.44 11.50
C ARG A 360 -2.23 19.94 12.71
N LYS A 361 -2.26 18.63 12.99
CA LYS A 361 -1.45 18.01 14.06
C LYS A 361 0.04 18.24 13.83
N ILE A 362 0.53 18.08 12.59
CA ILE A 362 1.92 18.40 12.22
C ILE A 362 2.22 19.87 12.51
N ILE A 363 1.46 20.81 11.93
CA ILE A 363 1.72 22.24 12.11
C ILE A 363 1.73 22.64 13.60
N LEU A 364 0.76 22.15 14.39
CA LEU A 364 0.70 22.43 15.82
C LEU A 364 1.88 21.84 16.60
N SER A 365 2.31 20.61 16.26
CA SER A 365 3.46 19.97 16.90
C SER A 365 4.76 20.73 16.64
N PHE A 366 4.98 21.19 15.40
CA PHE A 366 6.11 22.04 15.04
C PHE A 366 6.01 23.41 15.74
N LYS A 367 4.81 24.01 15.75
CA LYS A 367 4.56 25.29 16.44
C LYS A 367 4.94 25.22 17.92
N LYS A 368 4.49 24.17 18.62
CA LYS A 368 4.74 23.97 20.05
C LYS A 368 6.22 23.72 20.36
N LYS A 369 6.91 22.91 19.56
CA LYS A 369 8.24 22.36 19.90
C LYS A 369 9.42 23.17 19.35
N TYR A 370 9.27 23.82 18.18
CA TYR A 370 10.40 24.47 17.50
C TYR A 370 10.16 25.94 17.12
N PHE A 371 8.91 26.35 16.90
CA PHE A 371 8.62 27.70 16.35
C PHE A 371 8.14 28.69 17.42
N LYS A 372 7.70 28.23 18.60
CA LYS A 372 7.00 29.05 19.60
C LYS A 372 7.71 30.37 19.95
N ASN A 373 9.06 30.38 19.97
CA ASN A 373 9.87 31.57 20.30
C ASN A 373 11.05 31.84 19.33
N LYS A 374 11.20 31.09 18.23
CA LYS A 374 12.40 31.16 17.36
C LYS A 374 12.13 31.39 15.87
N ILE A 375 10.95 31.01 15.36
CA ILE A 375 10.61 31.07 13.93
C ILE A 375 9.14 31.45 13.76
N LYS A 376 8.82 32.49 12.99
CA LYS A 376 7.42 32.92 12.77
C LYS A 376 6.77 32.05 11.68
N LEU A 377 5.62 31.42 11.96
CA LEU A 377 4.85 30.63 10.98
C LEU A 377 3.56 31.35 10.59
N SER A 378 3.31 31.56 9.29
CA SER A 378 2.12 32.26 8.77
C SER A 378 1.46 31.49 7.62
N MET A 379 0.13 31.41 7.58
CA MET A 379 -0.58 30.83 6.42
C MET A 379 -1.06 31.93 5.48
N LEU A 380 -0.76 31.79 4.20
CA LEU A 380 -1.28 32.63 3.12
C LEU A 380 -2.47 31.90 2.51
N THR A 381 -3.68 32.24 2.96
CA THR A 381 -4.94 31.59 2.53
C THR A 381 -5.77 32.49 1.62
N LYS A 382 -6.81 31.94 0.99
CA LYS A 382 -7.82 32.68 0.19
C LYS A 382 -8.48 33.91 0.85
N SER A 383 -8.33 34.13 2.16
CA SER A 383 -8.66 35.39 2.82
C SER A 383 -7.34 36.10 3.17
N GLY A 384 -7.17 37.31 2.64
CA GLY A 384 -5.90 38.05 2.50
C GLY A 384 -5.04 38.26 3.75
N THR A 385 -3.91 38.92 3.50
CA THR A 385 -2.97 39.45 4.50
C THR A 385 -3.65 40.19 5.63
#